data_AF-A0A5J4YC80-F1
#
_entry.id   AF-A0A5J4YC80-F1
#
_cell.length_a   1.000
_cell.length_b   1.000
_cell.length_c   1.000
_cell.angle_alpha   90.00
_cell.angle_beta   90.00
_cell.angle_gamma   90.00
#
_symmetry.space_group_name_H-M   'P 1'
#
loop_
_entity.id
_entity.type
_entity.pdbx_description
1 polymer ?
#
loop_
_entity_poly.entity_id
_entity_poly.type
_entity_poly.pdbx_seq_one_letter_code
_entity_poly.pdbx_strand_id
1 'polypeptide(L)'
;ILFVESGFGCDQHGQNATKAVVRACRNAIEFNSIPSVERLVPGGRNGLKLKIKIGTPFPLVDGGLCCNSGVAIPELGDKNDDMLIAVAAVTVGF
;
A
#
# COMPACT_ATOMS: atom_id res chain seq x y z
N ILE A 1 16.18 5.02 11.08
CA ILE A 1 15.35 4.04 10.35
C ILE A 1 15.68 2.68 10.95
N LEU A 2 14.68 1.96 11.47
CA LEU A 2 14.85 0.60 11.98
C LEU A 2 14.77 -0.41 10.84
N PHE A 3 13.72 -0.31 10.03
CA PHE A 3 13.50 -1.15 8.84
C PHE A 3 12.50 -0.47 7.91
N VAL A 4 12.39 -1.00 6.69
CA VAL A 4 11.41 -0.58 5.69
C VAL A 4 10.70 -1.83 5.19
N GLU A 5 9.38 -1.76 5.14
CA GLU A 5 8.53 -2.83 4.65
C GLU A 5 7.83 -2.34 3.39
N SER A 6 7.84 -3.15 2.34
CA SER A 6 7.23 -2.78 1.06
C SER A 6 6.15 -3.77 0.68
N GLY A 7 5.07 -3.25 0.12
CA GLY A 7 3.96 -4.06 -0.36
C GLY A 7 3.29 -3.44 -1.57
N PHE A 8 2.46 -4.22 -2.23
CA PHE A 8 1.64 -3.77 -3.35
C PHE A 8 0.18 -4.11 -3.11
N GLY A 9 -0.70 -3.39 -3.80
CA GLY A 9 -2.13 -3.61 -3.72
C GLY A 9 -2.80 -3.17 -5.02
N CYS A 10 -3.87 -3.85 -5.39
CA CYS A 10 -4.61 -3.54 -6.60
C CYS A 10 -6.05 -3.15 -6.31
N ASP A 11 -6.63 -2.31 -7.17
CA ASP A 11 -8.05 -2.21 -7.40
C ASP A 11 -8.36 -2.71 -8.82
N GLN A 12 -9.00 -3.88 -8.89
CA GLN A 12 -9.21 -4.59 -10.15
C GLN A 12 -10.34 -4.01 -11.00
N HIS A 13 -11.25 -3.26 -10.37
CA HIS A 13 -12.44 -2.72 -11.05
C HIS A 13 -12.23 -1.28 -11.54
N GLY A 14 -11.01 -0.73 -11.36
CA GLY A 14 -10.55 0.54 -11.91
C GLY A 14 -11.11 1.83 -11.30
N GLN A 15 -11.47 1.82 -10.01
CA GLN A 15 -12.34 2.86 -9.42
C GLN A 15 -11.68 3.67 -8.32
N ASN A 16 -10.69 3.10 -7.63
CA ASN A 16 -10.27 3.63 -6.34
C ASN A 16 -8.78 3.38 -6.04
N ALA A 17 -7.96 4.39 -6.32
CA ALA A 17 -6.55 4.41 -5.94
C ALA A 17 -6.35 4.25 -4.42
N THR A 18 -7.21 4.85 -3.58
CA THR A 18 -7.15 4.67 -2.11
C THR A 18 -7.30 3.20 -1.71
N LYS A 19 -8.18 2.44 -2.38
CA LYS A 19 -8.35 1.00 -2.12
C LYS A 19 -7.08 0.22 -2.47
N ALA A 20 -6.45 0.51 -3.61
CA ALA A 20 -5.16 -0.07 -3.98
C ALA A 20 -4.07 0.27 -2.96
N VAL A 21 -3.99 1.53 -2.51
CA VAL A 21 -3.03 2.01 -1.51
C VAL A 21 -3.23 1.35 -0.15
N VAL A 22 -4.46 1.24 0.34
CA VAL A 22 -4.76 0.57 1.62
C VAL A 22 -4.33 -0.90 1.56
N ARG A 23 -4.59 -1.57 0.44
CA ARG A 23 -4.14 -2.94 0.20
C ARG A 23 -2.61 -3.03 0.17
N ALA A 24 -1.93 -2.06 -0.46
CA ALA A 24 -0.47 -2.00 -0.48
C ALA A 24 0.14 -1.81 0.92
N CYS A 25 -0.41 -0.91 1.72
CA CYS A 25 0.03 -0.71 3.11
C CYS A 25 -0.24 -1.95 3.98
N ARG A 26 -1.39 -2.60 3.82
CA ARG A 26 -1.70 -3.85 4.53
C ARG A 26 -0.70 -4.95 4.13
N ASN A 27 -0.53 -5.17 2.84
CA ASN A 27 0.41 -6.15 2.31
C ASN A 27 1.84 -5.93 2.81
N ALA A 28 2.27 -4.67 2.94
CA ALA A 28 3.60 -4.34 3.45
C ALA A 28 3.83 -4.82 4.89
N ILE A 29 2.82 -4.74 5.76
CA ILE A 29 2.99 -5.00 7.20
C ILE A 29 2.44 -6.35 7.67
N GLU A 30 1.58 -7.00 6.90
CA GLU A 30 0.80 -8.17 7.35
C GLU A 30 1.67 -9.43 7.57
N PHE A 31 2.81 -9.53 6.90
CA PHE A 31 3.67 -10.72 6.96
C PHE A 31 4.86 -10.59 7.91
N ASN A 32 4.99 -9.45 8.59
CA ASN A 32 6.08 -9.20 9.51
C ASN A 32 5.54 -8.99 10.92
N SER A 33 6.31 -9.45 11.91
CA SER A 33 6.03 -9.23 13.31
C SER A 33 7.33 -8.90 14.02
N ILE A 34 7.29 -7.91 14.91
CA ILE A 34 8.48 -7.45 15.62
C ILE A 34 8.19 -7.45 17.12
N PRO A 35 8.27 -8.62 17.77
CA PRO A 35 8.03 -8.74 19.21
C PRO A 35 9.01 -7.90 20.04
N SER A 36 10.22 -7.68 19.52
CA SER A 36 11.30 -6.93 20.17
C SER A 36 11.12 -5.41 20.16
N VAL A 37 10.07 -4.87 19.52
CA VAL A 37 9.85 -3.42 19.42
C VAL A 37 9.79 -2.74 20.78
N GLU A 38 9.19 -3.39 21.80
CA GLU A 38 9.11 -2.86 23.17
C GLU A 38 10.49 -2.65 23.81
N ARG A 39 11.50 -3.41 23.37
CA ARG A 39 12.88 -3.29 23.86
C ARG A 39 13.71 -2.35 22.99
N LEU A 40 13.44 -2.31 21.69
CA LEU A 40 14.25 -1.57 20.71
C LEU A 40 13.88 -0.10 20.61
N VAL A 41 12.65 0.27 20.99
CA VAL A 41 12.11 1.62 20.81
C VAL A 41 11.92 2.31 22.16
N PRO A 42 12.50 3.51 22.37
CA PRO A 42 12.18 4.32 23.54
C PRO A 42 10.68 4.65 23.58
N GLY A 43 10.00 4.31 24.69
CA GLY A 43 8.55 4.44 24.79
C GLY A 43 7.75 3.29 24.16
N GLY A 44 8.43 2.20 23.79
CA GLY A 44 7.82 0.98 23.29
C GLY A 44 7.05 1.19 21.99
N ARG A 45 5.94 0.47 21.81
CA ARG A 45 5.08 0.62 20.62
C ARG A 45 4.58 2.06 20.39
N ASN A 46 4.33 2.81 21.47
CA ASN A 46 3.86 4.20 21.37
C ASN A 46 4.95 5.17 20.89
N GLY A 47 6.22 4.77 20.98
CA GLY A 47 7.34 5.55 20.45
C GLY A 47 7.59 5.35 18.96
N LEU A 48 6.88 4.42 18.31
CA LEU A 48 7.05 4.14 16.89
C LEU A 48 6.57 5.31 16.03
N LYS A 49 7.44 5.75 15.14
CA LYS A 49 7.14 6.71 14.07
C LYS A 49 7.12 5.99 12.74
N LEU A 50 6.03 6.18 12.01
CA LEU A 50 5.82 5.62 10.68
C LEU A 50 5.93 6.72 9.64
N LYS A 51 6.68 6.45 8.56
CA LYS A 51 6.68 7.26 7.35
C LYS A 51 6.28 6.38 6.17
N ILE A 52 5.21 6.75 5.49
CA ILE A 52 4.68 5.98 4.38
C ILE A 52 4.98 6.74 3.08
N LYS A 53 5.63 6.07 2.13
CA LYS A 53 5.78 6.55 0.75
C LYS A 53 4.93 5.67 -0.15
N ILE A 54 4.11 6.30 -0.98
CA ILE A 54 3.15 5.63 -1.89
C ILE A 54 3.57 5.93 -3.32
N GLY A 55 3.40 4.97 -4.23
CA GLY A 55 3.32 5.21 -5.67
C GLY A 55 1.99 4.66 -6.19
N THR A 56 1.20 5.47 -6.87
CA THR A 56 -0.12 5.07 -7.39
C THR A 56 -0.47 5.82 -8.67
N PRO A 57 -1.08 5.17 -9.67
CA PRO A 57 -1.56 5.86 -10.86
C PRO A 57 -2.67 6.86 -10.50
N PHE A 58 -2.52 8.11 -10.96
CA PHE A 58 -3.48 9.24 -10.86
C PHE A 58 -3.95 9.66 -9.43
N PRO A 59 -4.34 10.93 -9.25
CA PRO A 59 -3.48 12.10 -9.26
C PRO A 59 -2.64 12.26 -7.96
N LEU A 60 -2.53 11.24 -7.09
CA LEU A 60 -1.95 11.41 -5.75
C LEU A 60 -0.42 11.41 -5.70
N VAL A 61 0.28 10.44 -6.32
CA VAL A 61 1.76 10.36 -6.33
C VAL A 61 2.23 9.55 -7.54
N ASP A 62 3.12 10.12 -8.36
CA ASP A 62 3.71 9.43 -9.51
C ASP A 62 4.33 8.06 -9.13
N GLY A 63 3.94 7.01 -9.84
CA GLY A 63 4.32 5.63 -9.59
C GLY A 63 3.16 4.62 -9.70
N GLY A 64 3.39 3.39 -9.24
CA GLY A 64 2.42 2.30 -9.40
C GLY A 64 2.25 1.87 -10.87
N LEU A 65 1.09 1.32 -11.21
CA LEU A 65 0.77 0.90 -12.58
C LEU A 65 -0.73 1.01 -12.84
N CYS A 66 -1.11 1.68 -13.94
CA CYS A 66 -2.46 1.60 -14.49
C CYS A 66 -2.45 0.61 -15.67
N CYS A 67 -3.17 -0.50 -15.55
CA CYS A 67 -3.42 -1.41 -16.65
C CYS A 67 -4.73 -1.01 -17.32
N ASN A 68 -4.65 -0.23 -18.40
CA ASN A 68 -5.79 0.40 -19.11
C ASN A 68 -6.16 -0.33 -20.42
N SER A 69 -5.96 -1.64 -20.44
CA SER A 69 -6.22 -2.48 -21.61
C SER A 69 -6.97 -3.75 -21.22
N GLY A 70 -7.69 -3.70 -20.10
CA GLY A 70 -8.54 -4.79 -19.63
C GLY A 70 -9.81 -4.94 -20.48
N VAL A 71 -10.53 -6.04 -20.27
CA VAL A 71 -11.91 -6.16 -20.71
C VAL A 71 -12.76 -5.92 -19.48
N ALA A 72 -13.55 -4.85 -19.48
CA ALA A 72 -14.51 -4.60 -18.40
C ALA A 72 -15.60 -5.68 -18.43
N ILE A 73 -15.84 -6.32 -17.28
CA ILE A 73 -16.89 -7.32 -17.09
C ILE A 73 -17.92 -6.73 -16.12
N PRO A 74 -19.01 -6.11 -16.61
CA PRO A 74 -20.00 -5.45 -15.77
C PRO A 74 -20.61 -6.37 -14.70
N GLU A 75 -20.74 -7.66 -15.00
CA GLU A 75 -21.29 -8.68 -14.09
C GLU A 75 -20.41 -8.90 -12.85
N LEU A 76 -19.11 -8.58 -12.94
CA LEU A 76 -18.16 -8.64 -11.82
C LEU A 76 -18.00 -7.30 -11.10
N GLY A 77 -18.74 -6.27 -11.52
CA GLY A 77 -18.73 -4.94 -10.91
C GLY A 77 -17.68 -3.98 -11.47
N ASP A 78 -17.09 -4.30 -12.63
CA ASP A 78 -16.18 -3.41 -13.35
C ASP A 78 -16.93 -2.18 -13.88
N LYS A 79 -16.28 -1.02 -13.83
CA LYS A 79 -16.83 0.25 -14.36
C LYS A 79 -16.11 0.75 -15.61
N ASN A 80 -14.88 0.31 -15.79
CA ASN A 80 -13.98 0.62 -16.89
C ASN A 80 -13.03 -0.57 -17.09
N ASP A 81 -12.14 -0.42 -18.05
CA ASP A 81 -11.08 -1.36 -18.43
C ASP A 81 -9.78 -1.18 -17.64
N ASP A 82 -9.82 -0.39 -16.56
CA ASP A 82 -8.65 -0.07 -15.75
C ASP A 82 -8.48 -1.05 -14.59
N MET A 83 -7.23 -1.45 -14.34
CA MET A 83 -6.79 -2.01 -13.07
C MET A 83 -5.68 -1.14 -12.50
N LEU A 84 -5.87 -0.66 -11.27
CA LEU A 84 -4.92 0.22 -10.60
C LEU A 84 -4.07 -0.59 -9.65
N ILE A 85 -2.74 -0.47 -9.74
CA ILE A 85 -1.79 -1.07 -8.81
C ILE A 85 -1.02 0.04 -8.12
N ALA A 86 -1.01 0.00 -6.79
CA ALA A 86 -0.23 0.87 -5.94
C ALA A 86 0.88 0.10 -5.24
N VAL A 87 1.96 0.81 -4.93
CA VAL A 87 3.08 0.32 -4.11
C VAL A 87 3.20 1.21 -2.89
N ALA A 88 3.49 0.61 -1.73
CA ALA A 88 3.76 1.33 -0.49
C ALA A 88 5.10 0.90 0.10
N ALA A 89 5.85 1.86 0.62
CA ALA A 89 7.03 1.65 1.47
C ALA A 89 6.73 2.26 2.85
N VAL A 90 6.60 1.40 3.85
CA VAL A 90 6.36 1.74 5.24
C VAL A 90 7.71 1.73 5.96
N THR A 91 8.21 2.92 6.27
CA THR A 91 9.44 3.10 7.03
C THR A 91 9.10 3.20 8.52
N VAL A 92 9.75 2.38 9.33
CA VAL A 92 9.56 2.38 10.79
C VAL A 92 10.81 2.93 11.48
N GLY A 93 10.60 3.79 12.48
CA GLY A 93 11.64 4.39 13.30
C GLY A 93 11.09 4.94 14.61
N PHE A 94 11.86 5.79 15.29
CA PHE A 94 11.49 6.51 16.51
C PHE A 94 12.23 7.85 16.57
#